data_AF-A0A7C3HZU7-F1
#
_entry.id   AF-A0A7C3HZU7-F1
#
_cell.length_a   1.000
_cell.length_b   1.000
_cell.length_c   1.000
_cell.angle_alpha   90.00
_cell.angle_beta   90.00
_cell.angle_gamma   90.00
#
_symmetry.space_group_name_H-M   'P 1'
#
loop_
_entity.id
_entity.type
_entity.pdbx_description
1 polymer ?
#
loop_
_entity_poly.entity_id
_entity_poly.type
_entity_poly.pdbx_seq_one_letter_code
_entity_poly.pdbx_strand_id
1 'polypeptide(L)'
;MEGEKKRIGNEDVTFYYSRERRLSKAPEKVLMLHSGAFGRRSGLFRSLVATKSLAFLFLAILMLSATAIVMSFLLQRESNQSILGNSFALEAFRFQGSTYVAIKKQAINKDAYTGALDVAVSPFLKDSGREKFPIHVQKLVISLKPTEEFRFSVPFEAEKLVILLKCKEELLKFTIPVK
;
A
#
# COMPACT_ATOMS: atom_id res chain seq x y z
N MET A 1 -2.54 -2.93 -72.66
CA MET A 1 -2.34 -3.00 -71.20
C MET A 1 -2.50 -4.45 -70.79
N GLU A 2 -1.42 -5.13 -70.41
CA GLU A 2 -1.47 -6.53 -69.98
C GLU A 2 -2.09 -6.63 -68.59
N GLY A 3 -3.24 -7.31 -68.48
CA GLY A 3 -3.94 -7.60 -67.23
C GLY A 3 -3.62 -9.01 -66.74
N GLU A 4 -3.78 -9.25 -65.44
CA GLU A 4 -3.50 -10.54 -64.81
C GLU A 4 -4.65 -11.51 -65.14
N LYS A 5 -4.37 -12.61 -65.85
CA LYS A 5 -5.39 -13.61 -66.20
C LYS A 5 -5.51 -14.64 -65.07
N LYS A 6 -6.72 -14.81 -64.52
CA LYS A 6 -7.02 -15.87 -63.55
C LYS A 6 -8.24 -16.65 -64.00
N ARG A 7 -8.16 -17.98 -63.88
CA ARG A 7 -9.32 -18.86 -64.08
C ARG A 7 -10.22 -18.81 -62.86
N ILE A 8 -11.48 -18.45 -63.08
CA ILE A 8 -12.53 -18.54 -62.07
C ILE A 8 -13.60 -19.46 -62.67
N GLY A 9 -13.69 -20.69 -62.15
CA GLY A 9 -14.51 -21.73 -62.78
C GLY A 9 -13.96 -22.14 -64.16
N ASN A 10 -14.81 -22.15 -65.18
CA ASN A 10 -14.49 -22.53 -66.56
C ASN A 10 -14.19 -21.34 -67.50
N GLU A 11 -14.14 -20.11 -66.98
CA GLU A 11 -13.89 -18.90 -67.77
C GLU A 11 -12.57 -18.22 -67.41
N ASP A 12 -11.86 -17.75 -68.44
CA ASP A 12 -10.63 -16.97 -68.29
C ASP A 12 -10.97 -15.49 -68.07
N VAL A 13 -10.92 -15.03 -66.81
CA VAL A 13 -11.21 -13.65 -66.45
C VAL A 13 -9.91 -12.85 -66.39
N THR A 14 -9.87 -11.72 -67.12
CA THR A 14 -8.71 -10.81 -67.11
C THR A 14 -8.93 -9.68 -66.11
N PHE A 15 -8.11 -9.63 -65.07
CA PHE A 15 -8.12 -8.57 -64.07
C PHE A 15 -7.21 -7.42 -64.49
N TYR A 16 -7.80 -6.29 -64.85
CA TYR A 16 -7.06 -5.07 -65.20
C TYR A 16 -6.57 -4.29 -63.96
N TYR A 17 -7.08 -4.63 -62.78
CA TYR A 17 -6.71 -4.00 -61.53
C TYR A 17 -5.64 -4.82 -60.78
N SER A 18 -4.43 -4.26 -60.66
CA SER A 18 -3.39 -4.79 -59.77
C SER A 18 -3.15 -3.83 -58.61
N ARG A 19 -3.42 -4.31 -57.38
CA ARG A 19 -3.23 -3.54 -56.15
C ARG A 19 -1.76 -3.17 -55.94
N GLU A 20 -0.86 -4.10 -56.22
CA GLU A 20 0.59 -3.92 -56.09
C GLU A 20 1.11 -2.83 -57.02
N ARG A 21 0.60 -2.78 -58.26
CA ARG A 21 0.97 -1.75 -59.25
C ARG A 21 0.48 -0.36 -58.88
N ARG A 22 -0.60 -0.24 -58.11
CA ARG A 22 -1.05 1.04 -57.55
C ARG A 22 -0.22 1.45 -56.35
N LEU A 23 0.13 0.50 -55.49
CA LEU A 23 0.96 0.75 -54.31
C LEU A 23 2.38 1.19 -54.71
N SER A 24 2.96 0.65 -55.80
CA SER A 24 4.29 1.05 -56.27
C SER A 24 4.39 2.50 -56.72
N LYS A 25 3.26 3.14 -57.06
CA LYS A 25 3.17 4.57 -57.41
C LYS A 25 2.63 5.43 -56.26
N ALA A 26 2.33 4.84 -55.12
CA ALA A 26 1.76 5.56 -54.00
C ALA A 26 2.83 6.38 -53.28
N PRO A 27 2.47 7.53 -52.67
CA PRO A 27 3.38 8.30 -51.84
C PRO A 27 3.95 7.48 -50.69
N GLU A 28 5.16 7.80 -50.24
CA GLU A 28 5.89 7.08 -49.19
C GLU A 28 5.05 6.83 -47.92
N LYS A 29 4.24 7.83 -47.51
CA LYS A 29 3.32 7.70 -46.37
C LYS A 29 2.27 6.59 -46.53
N VAL A 30 1.78 6.37 -47.75
CA VAL A 30 0.80 5.32 -48.07
C VAL A 30 1.46 3.95 -48.14
N LEU A 31 2.68 3.89 -48.67
CA LEU A 31 3.51 2.68 -48.65
C LEU A 31 3.81 2.23 -47.21
N MET A 32 4.18 3.17 -46.33
CA MET A 32 4.45 2.88 -44.91
C MET A 32 3.22 2.41 -44.12
N LEU A 33 2.02 2.90 -44.48
CA LEU A 33 0.76 2.43 -43.90
C LEU A 33 0.43 1.00 -44.33
N HIS A 34 0.74 0.64 -45.57
CA HIS A 34 0.45 -0.69 -46.12
C HIS A 34 1.48 -1.75 -45.72
N SER A 35 2.75 -1.35 -45.51
CA SER A 35 3.83 -2.24 -45.09
C SER A 35 3.78 -2.67 -43.63
N GLY A 36 2.80 -2.19 -42.85
CA GLY A 36 2.68 -2.48 -41.41
C GLY A 36 3.75 -1.81 -40.53
N ALA A 37 4.62 -0.99 -41.12
CA ALA A 37 5.69 -0.28 -40.40
C ALA A 37 5.19 0.89 -39.54
N PHE A 38 3.96 1.36 -39.79
CA PHE A 38 3.28 2.41 -39.02
C PHE A 38 2.72 1.88 -37.70
N GLY A 39 3.58 1.36 -36.83
CA GLY A 39 3.12 0.72 -35.61
C GLY A 39 4.19 0.21 -34.67
N ARG A 40 5.40 0.80 -34.66
CA ARG A 40 6.32 0.57 -33.53
C ARG A 40 5.67 1.17 -32.27
N ARG A 41 4.91 0.34 -31.55
CA ARG A 41 4.33 0.67 -30.24
C ARG A 41 5.48 1.15 -29.37
N SER A 42 5.52 2.46 -29.12
CA SER A 42 6.46 3.02 -28.15
C SER A 42 6.21 2.30 -26.84
N GLY A 43 7.23 1.66 -26.25
CA GLY A 43 7.09 0.98 -24.97
C GLY A 43 6.46 1.91 -23.93
N LEU A 44 5.78 1.34 -22.93
CA LEU A 44 4.97 2.09 -21.94
C LEU A 44 5.72 3.33 -21.40
N PHE A 45 6.99 3.18 -21.02
CA PHE A 45 7.83 4.27 -20.54
C PHE A 45 8.12 5.36 -21.58
N ARG A 46 8.29 4.99 -22.85
CA ARG A 46 8.53 5.94 -23.94
C ARG A 46 7.26 6.71 -24.29
N SER A 47 6.08 6.09 -24.11
CA SER A 47 4.79 6.77 -24.25
C SER A 47 4.52 7.72 -23.08
N LEU A 48 4.93 7.37 -21.86
CA LEU A 48 4.73 8.20 -20.65
C LEU A 48 5.65 9.43 -20.58
N VAL A 49 6.74 9.45 -21.34
CA VAL A 49 7.69 10.58 -21.39
C VAL A 49 7.74 11.19 -22.81
N ALA A 50 6.70 10.94 -23.62
CA ALA A 50 6.68 11.31 -25.03
C ALA A 50 6.71 12.84 -25.28
N THR A 51 6.19 13.64 -24.36
CA THR A 51 6.19 15.10 -24.43
C THR A 51 6.73 15.70 -23.14
N LYS A 52 7.28 16.93 -23.20
CA LYS A 52 7.81 17.63 -22.01
C LYS A 52 6.76 17.77 -20.90
N SER A 53 5.49 18.00 -21.27
CA SER A 53 4.38 18.07 -20.32
C SER A 53 4.10 16.73 -19.65
N LEU A 54 4.12 15.63 -20.41
CA LEU A 54 3.88 14.29 -19.87
C LEU A 54 5.05 13.80 -19.00
N ALA A 55 6.27 14.14 -19.40
CA ALA A 55 7.48 13.92 -18.60
C ALA A 55 7.41 14.66 -17.25
N PHE A 56 6.96 15.92 -17.25
CA PHE A 56 6.76 16.70 -16.03
C PHE A 56 5.66 16.12 -15.14
N LEU A 57 4.54 15.69 -15.73
CA LEU A 57 3.44 15.05 -15.00
C LEU A 57 3.89 13.73 -14.37
N PHE A 58 4.65 12.92 -15.11
CA PHE A 58 5.22 11.68 -14.59
C PHE A 58 6.18 11.94 -13.42
N LEU A 59 7.05 12.96 -13.53
CA LEU A 59 7.93 13.39 -12.44
C LEU A 59 7.12 13.83 -11.20
N ALA A 60 6.03 14.58 -11.40
CA ALA A 60 5.17 15.01 -10.30
C ALA A 60 4.51 13.83 -9.57
N ILE A 61 4.01 12.83 -10.31
CA ILE A 61 3.48 11.59 -9.74
C ILE A 61 4.56 10.85 -8.95
N LEU A 62 5.78 10.78 -9.48
CA LEU A 62 6.90 10.10 -8.83
C LEU A 62 7.27 10.81 -7.52
N MET A 63 7.36 12.14 -7.51
CA MET A 63 7.60 12.94 -6.32
C MET A 63 6.48 12.80 -5.28
N LEU A 64 5.22 12.78 -5.71
CA LEU A 64 4.07 12.55 -4.82
C LEU A 64 4.12 11.15 -4.21
N SER A 65 4.45 10.14 -5.00
CA SER A 65 4.58 8.76 -4.54
C SER A 65 5.74 8.62 -3.55
N ALA A 66 6.88 9.25 -3.83
CA ALA A 66 8.04 9.26 -2.94
C ALA A 66 7.71 9.95 -1.61
N THR A 67 7.06 11.11 -1.64
CA THR A 67 6.63 11.82 -0.42
C THR A 67 5.60 11.02 0.37
N ALA A 68 4.65 10.34 -0.27
CA ALA A 68 3.71 9.46 0.40
C ALA A 68 4.41 8.27 1.08
N ILE A 69 5.39 7.65 0.43
CA ILE A 69 6.20 6.56 1.01
C ILE A 69 7.00 7.07 2.22
N VAL A 70 7.70 8.19 2.07
CA VAL A 70 8.47 8.80 3.17
C VAL A 70 7.57 9.16 4.34
N MET A 71 6.41 9.79 4.08
CA MET A 71 5.42 10.08 5.12
C MET A 71 4.90 8.80 5.77
N SER A 72 4.60 7.74 5.01
CA SER A 72 4.17 6.47 5.59
C SER A 72 5.20 5.91 6.56
N PHE A 73 6.49 5.89 6.19
CA PHE A 73 7.57 5.44 7.07
C PHE A 73 7.75 6.34 8.31
N LEU A 74 7.60 7.67 8.16
CA LEU A 74 7.72 8.61 9.28
C LEU A 74 6.50 8.57 10.23
N LEU A 75 5.31 8.26 9.71
CA LEU A 75 4.06 8.17 10.47
C LEU A 75 3.76 6.76 11.01
N GLN A 76 4.46 5.72 10.56
CA GLN A 76 4.41 4.35 11.14
C GLN A 76 5.07 4.27 12.53
N ARG A 77 5.00 5.35 13.29
CA ARG A 77 5.60 5.46 14.61
C ARG A 77 4.73 4.76 15.64
N GLU A 78 5.29 3.66 16.14
CA GLU A 78 5.09 3.08 17.46
C GLU A 78 3.79 2.35 17.75
N SER A 79 2.70 2.54 17.00
CA SER A 79 1.41 1.92 17.37
C SER A 79 1.29 0.43 17.05
N ASN A 80 2.11 -0.12 16.14
CA ASN A 80 2.12 -1.54 15.80
C ASN A 80 3.51 -2.16 16.02
N GLN A 81 3.63 -3.13 16.91
CA GLN A 81 4.87 -3.87 17.18
C GLN A 81 4.56 -5.36 17.37
N SER A 82 5.54 -6.22 17.06
CA SER A 82 5.38 -7.67 17.17
C SER A 82 6.28 -8.28 18.24
N ILE A 83 5.75 -9.28 18.96
CA ILE A 83 6.42 -10.03 20.02
C ILE A 83 5.88 -11.46 20.05
N LEU A 84 6.76 -12.46 20.18
CA LEU A 84 6.38 -13.87 20.31
C LEU A 84 5.31 -14.36 19.29
N GLY A 85 5.46 -13.99 18.01
CA GLY A 85 4.54 -14.41 16.93
C GLY A 85 3.21 -13.65 16.87
N ASN A 86 3.01 -12.63 17.71
CA ASN A 86 1.83 -11.77 17.71
C ASN A 86 2.21 -10.34 17.33
N SER A 87 1.41 -9.69 16.47
CA SER A 87 1.43 -8.25 16.21
C SER A 87 0.39 -7.58 17.10
N PHE A 88 0.77 -6.49 17.75
CA PHE A 88 -0.09 -5.69 18.62
C PHE A 88 -0.21 -4.28 18.06
N ALA A 89 -1.45 -3.85 17.80
CA ALA A 89 -1.79 -2.49 17.46
C ALA A 89 -2.58 -1.83 18.61
N LEU A 90 -2.13 -0.67 19.07
CA LEU A 90 -2.78 0.04 20.19
C LEU A 90 -3.39 1.37 19.76
N GLU A 91 -4.57 1.64 20.29
CA GLU A 91 -5.31 2.88 20.12
C GLU A 91 -5.79 3.37 21.50
N ALA A 92 -5.79 4.68 21.71
CA ALA A 92 -6.38 5.29 22.89
C ALA A 92 -7.32 6.42 22.46
N PHE A 93 -8.49 6.50 23.10
CA PHE A 93 -9.49 7.50 22.79
C PHE A 93 -10.28 7.93 24.03
N ARG A 94 -10.81 9.15 24.02
CA ARG A 94 -11.72 9.66 25.05
C ARG A 94 -13.17 9.40 24.68
N PHE A 95 -13.93 8.87 25.62
CA PHE A 95 -15.36 8.66 25.46
C PHE A 95 -16.05 8.92 26.80
N GLN A 96 -17.07 9.80 26.80
CA GLN A 96 -17.86 10.15 27.99
C GLN A 96 -17.01 10.52 29.23
N GLY A 97 -15.93 11.28 29.04
CA GLY A 97 -15.04 11.70 30.13
C GLY A 97 -14.08 10.61 30.65
N SER A 98 -14.07 9.42 30.03
CA SER A 98 -13.13 8.35 30.35
C SER A 98 -12.14 8.14 29.22
N THR A 99 -10.88 7.81 29.56
CA THR A 99 -9.87 7.40 28.58
C THR A 99 -9.91 5.88 28.43
N TYR A 100 -10.11 5.41 27.20
CA TYR A 100 -10.11 4.00 26.85
C TYR A 100 -8.84 3.63 26.09
N VAL A 101 -8.35 2.43 26.37
CA VAL A 101 -7.25 1.79 25.65
C VAL A 101 -7.82 0.57 24.93
N ALA A 102 -7.56 0.50 23.63
CA ALA A 102 -7.87 -0.64 22.77
C ALA A 102 -6.57 -1.30 22.32
N ILE A 103 -6.45 -2.61 22.56
CA ILE A 103 -5.31 -3.43 22.15
C ILE A 103 -5.82 -4.46 21.16
N LYS A 104 -5.39 -4.35 19.91
CA LYS A 104 -5.68 -5.31 18.84
C LYS A 104 -4.49 -6.24 18.70
N LYS A 105 -4.73 -7.55 18.83
CA LYS A 105 -3.75 -8.62 18.64
C LYS A 105 -4.04 -9.34 17.33
N GLN A 106 -3.00 -9.62 16.57
CA GLN A 106 -3.03 -10.43 15.35
C GLN A 106 -1.92 -11.49 15.39
N ALA A 107 -2.27 -12.77 15.29
CA ALA A 107 -1.30 -13.85 15.17
C ALA A 107 -0.65 -13.81 13.78
N ILE A 108 0.69 -13.78 13.74
CA ILE A 108 1.49 -13.76 12.51
C ILE A 108 1.75 -15.20 12.03
N ASN A 109 1.94 -16.13 12.97
CA ASN A 109 2.20 -17.54 12.71
C ASN A 109 1.27 -18.45 13.53
N LYS A 110 1.26 -19.74 13.20
CA LYS A 110 0.42 -20.75 13.89
C LYS A 110 0.88 -21.01 15.32
N ASP A 111 2.16 -20.79 15.59
CA ASP A 111 2.79 -21.00 16.90
C ASP A 111 2.86 -19.71 17.74
N ALA A 112 1.99 -18.74 17.41
CA ALA A 112 1.93 -17.47 18.13
C ALA A 112 1.62 -17.69 19.60
N TYR A 113 2.30 -16.94 20.47
CA TYR A 113 2.14 -17.09 21.91
C TYR A 113 0.68 -16.89 22.35
N THR A 114 0.23 -17.79 23.22
CA THR A 114 -1.04 -17.73 23.94
C THR A 114 -0.79 -17.84 25.43
N GLY A 115 -1.49 -17.05 26.23
CA GLY A 115 -1.30 -17.03 27.67
C GLY A 115 -1.45 -15.64 28.26
N ALA A 116 -0.85 -15.43 29.43
CA ALA A 116 -0.94 -14.17 30.17
C ALA A 116 -0.26 -13.03 29.42
N LEU A 117 -0.96 -11.90 29.35
CA LEU A 117 -0.49 -10.62 28.87
C LEU A 117 -0.67 -9.61 30.01
N ASP A 118 0.44 -9.16 30.58
CA ASP A 118 0.42 -8.09 31.57
C ASP A 118 0.54 -6.75 30.84
N VAL A 119 -0.40 -5.85 31.08
CA VAL A 119 -0.45 -4.52 30.48
C VAL A 119 -0.29 -3.48 31.57
N ALA A 120 0.71 -2.62 31.46
CA ALA A 120 0.85 -1.44 32.32
C ALA A 120 0.66 -0.17 31.50
N VAL A 121 -0.18 0.74 31.98
CA VAL A 121 -0.49 2.01 31.32
C VAL A 121 -0.14 3.16 32.25
N SER A 122 0.54 4.17 31.74
CA SER A 122 0.82 5.41 32.45
C SER A 122 0.69 6.63 31.51
N PRO A 123 0.46 7.83 32.06
CA PRO A 123 0.60 9.07 31.29
C PRO A 123 2.03 9.26 30.77
N PHE A 124 2.18 9.77 29.55
CA PHE A 124 3.47 10.23 29.06
C PHE A 124 3.81 11.58 29.69
N LEU A 125 4.99 11.70 30.30
CA LEU A 125 5.47 12.96 30.85
C LEU A 125 6.72 13.43 30.13
N LYS A 126 6.74 14.73 29.85
CA LYS A 126 7.87 15.39 29.20
C LYS A 126 8.96 15.80 30.21
N ASP A 127 8.59 15.95 31.48
CA ASP A 127 9.48 16.34 32.58
C ASP A 127 9.37 15.37 33.77
N SER A 128 10.52 14.87 34.22
CA SER A 128 10.75 13.87 35.27
C SER A 128 10.47 14.37 36.69
N GLY A 129 9.69 15.45 36.86
CA GLY A 129 9.60 16.21 38.12
C GLY A 129 8.51 15.77 39.10
N ARG A 130 7.75 14.70 38.82
CA ARG A 130 6.73 14.17 39.75
C ARG A 130 7.16 12.81 40.28
N GLU A 131 7.18 12.65 41.60
CA GLU A 131 7.63 11.41 42.27
C GLU A 131 6.62 10.27 42.22
N LYS A 132 5.36 10.51 41.84
CA LYS A 132 4.32 9.48 41.72
C LYS A 132 3.48 9.69 40.48
N PHE A 133 3.44 8.66 39.63
CA PHE A 133 2.61 8.61 38.43
C PHE A 133 1.54 7.56 38.59
N PRO A 134 0.30 7.82 38.17
CA PRO A 134 -0.71 6.79 38.16
C PRO A 134 -0.31 5.73 37.13
N ILE A 135 -0.10 4.50 37.60
CA ILE A 135 0.11 3.32 36.76
C ILE A 135 -1.12 2.45 36.93
N HIS A 136 -1.80 2.15 35.83
CA HIS A 136 -2.88 1.19 35.80
C HIS A 136 -2.36 -0.12 35.20
N VAL A 137 -2.51 -1.22 35.93
CA VAL A 137 -2.08 -2.56 35.48
C VAL A 137 -3.31 -3.41 35.20
N GLN A 138 -3.38 -3.96 33.99
CA GLN A 138 -4.43 -4.85 33.54
C GLN A 138 -3.80 -6.19 33.14
N LYS A 139 -4.34 -7.29 33.67
CA LYS A 139 -3.97 -8.63 33.24
C LYS A 139 -4.98 -9.12 32.22
N LEU A 140 -4.50 -9.59 31.09
CA LEU A 140 -5.28 -10.13 29.97
C LEU A 140 -4.77 -11.53 29.63
N VAL A 141 -5.56 -12.28 28.85
CA VAL A 141 -5.16 -13.59 28.35
C VAL A 141 -5.35 -13.62 26.85
N ILE A 142 -4.26 -13.86 26.13
CA ILE A 142 -4.24 -14.05 24.69
C ILE A 142 -4.68 -15.47 24.39
N SER A 143 -5.73 -15.63 23.58
CA SER A 143 -6.22 -16.94 23.18
C SER A 143 -5.61 -17.40 21.84
N LEU A 144 -6.02 -18.58 21.36
CA LEU A 144 -5.63 -19.13 20.06
C LEU A 144 -6.28 -18.42 18.87
N LYS A 145 -7.21 -17.48 19.09
CA LYS A 145 -7.89 -16.79 18.00
C LYS A 145 -6.86 -15.97 17.18
N PRO A 146 -7.00 -15.96 15.85
CA PRO A 146 -6.06 -15.25 14.99
C PRO A 146 -6.10 -13.73 15.23
N THR A 147 -7.26 -13.20 15.60
CA THR A 147 -7.46 -11.79 15.94
C THR A 147 -8.24 -11.66 17.24
N GLU A 148 -7.78 -10.76 18.11
CA GLU A 148 -8.42 -10.43 19.38
C GLU A 148 -8.35 -8.93 19.62
N GLU A 149 -9.36 -8.40 20.29
CA GLU A 149 -9.39 -7.01 20.71
C GLU A 149 -9.75 -6.93 22.19
N PHE A 150 -8.93 -6.21 22.95
CA PHE A 150 -9.14 -5.94 24.36
C PHE A 150 -9.39 -4.45 24.55
N ARG A 151 -10.39 -4.10 25.36
CA ARG A 151 -10.71 -2.71 25.67
C ARG A 151 -10.91 -2.55 27.17
N PHE A 152 -10.29 -1.52 27.74
CA PHE A 152 -10.45 -1.16 29.15
C PHE A 152 -10.27 0.35 29.34
N SER A 153 -10.88 0.89 30.39
CA SER A 153 -10.73 2.29 30.78
C SER A 153 -9.56 2.46 31.75
N VAL A 154 -8.85 3.58 31.66
CA VAL A 154 -7.83 3.96 32.65
C VAL A 154 -8.37 5.03 33.60
N PRO A 155 -8.01 5.00 34.90
CA PRO A 155 -8.55 5.91 35.92
C PRO A 155 -7.82 7.26 35.95
N PHE A 156 -7.37 7.75 34.79
CA PHE A 156 -6.67 9.03 34.68
C PHE A 156 -6.81 9.60 33.26
N GLU A 157 -6.68 10.92 33.16
CA GLU A 157 -6.68 11.63 31.89
C GLU A 157 -5.25 11.96 31.47
N ALA A 158 -4.95 11.73 30.20
CA ALA A 158 -3.68 12.10 29.59
C ALA A 158 -3.87 12.45 28.11
N GLU A 159 -2.98 13.25 27.54
CA GLU A 159 -2.92 13.51 26.09
C GLU A 159 -2.15 12.43 25.34
N LYS A 160 -1.20 11.80 26.05
CA LYS A 160 -0.36 10.71 25.54
C LYS A 160 -0.19 9.66 26.63
N LEU A 161 -0.17 8.41 26.23
CA LEU A 161 0.02 7.26 27.11
C LEU A 161 1.31 6.53 26.75
N VAL A 162 1.95 6.00 27.78
CA VAL A 162 2.98 4.96 27.65
C VAL A 162 2.34 3.65 28.08
N ILE A 163 2.41 2.65 27.20
CA ILE A 163 1.85 1.33 27.44
C ILE A 163 2.97 0.31 27.34
N LEU A 164 3.10 -0.52 28.36
CA LEU A 164 4.02 -1.65 28.39
C LEU A 164 3.20 -2.93 28.28
N LEU A 165 3.49 -3.74 27.28
CA LEU A 165 2.96 -5.09 27.14
C LEU A 165 4.05 -6.07 27.53
N LYS A 166 3.79 -6.95 28.49
CA LYS A 166 4.72 -8.00 28.89
C LYS A 166 4.09 -9.37 28.61
N CYS A 167 4.82 -10.18 27.86
CA CYS A 167 4.48 -11.57 27.55
C CYS A 167 5.68 -12.44 27.94
N LYS A 168 5.51 -13.36 28.90
CA LYS A 168 6.63 -14.10 29.50
C LYS A 168 7.73 -13.15 30.02
N GLU A 169 8.92 -13.19 29.42
CA GLU A 169 10.07 -12.34 29.77
C GLU A 169 10.29 -11.20 28.77
N GLU A 170 9.53 -11.16 27.68
CA GLU A 170 9.66 -10.14 26.66
C GLU A 170 8.70 -8.97 26.92
N LEU A 171 9.12 -7.76 26.57
CA LEU A 171 8.39 -6.52 26.81
C LEU A 171 8.36 -5.65 25.55
N LEU A 172 7.19 -5.11 25.23
CA LEU A 172 7.00 -4.06 24.23
C LEU A 172 6.58 -2.76 24.90
N LYS A 173 7.12 -1.65 24.38
CA LYS A 173 6.76 -0.30 24.82
C LYS A 173 6.11 0.45 23.67
N PHE A 174 4.93 1.01 23.94
CA PHE A 174 4.18 1.85 23.04
C PHE A 174 4.06 3.25 23.63
N THR A 175 4.25 4.28 22.79
CA THR A 175 3.86 5.65 23.12
C THR A 175 2.76 6.07 22.16
N ILE A 176 1.54 6.26 22.65
CA ILE A 176 0.40 6.57 21.80
C ILE A 176 -0.31 7.87 22.22
N PRO A 177 -0.74 8.72 21.28
CA PRO A 177 -1.62 9.84 21.60
C PRO A 177 -3.04 9.34 21.92
N VAL A 178 -3.71 10.04 22.83
CA VAL A 178 -5.13 9.85 23.12
C VAL A 178 -5.94 10.73 22.18
N LYS A 179 -6.85 10.12 21.41
CA LYS A 179 -7.72 10.80 20.45
C LYS A 179 -9.05 11.23 21.04
#